data_AF-A0A524B9F9-F1
#
_entry.id   AF-A0A524B9F9-F1
#
_cell.length_a   1.000
_cell.length_b   1.000
_cell.length_c   1.000
_cell.angle_alpha   90.00
_cell.angle_beta   90.00
_cell.angle_gamma   90.00
#
_symmetry.space_group_name_H-M   'P 1'
#
loop_
_entity.id
_entity.type
_entity.pdbx_description
1 polymer ?
#
loop_
_entity_poly.entity_id
_entity_poly.type
_entity_poly.pdbx_seq_one_letter_code
_entity_poly.pdbx_strand_id
1 'polypeptide(L)'
;MLASGGLFAQIQQQQAQRNAEQAEAKARALQGQARSAQVEADRAQESARSIKVQSDQASDDASQARQGLAALKSLGGTQAQFSDLREQLAAIKSGADTSVSAKAVSAAASGIALAPVVNSFGQPTGTLVNVTA
;
A
#
# COMPACT_ATOMS: atom_id res chain seq x y z
N MET A 1 -67.80 -15.65 57.34
CA MET A 1 -67.17 -14.48 56.68
C MET A 1 -66.21 -14.96 55.58
N LEU A 2 -66.68 -15.72 54.57
CA LEU A 2 -65.82 -16.36 53.54
C LEU A 2 -66.16 -15.96 52.08
N ALA A 3 -67.16 -15.10 51.85
CA ALA A 3 -67.59 -14.74 50.50
C ALA A 3 -66.64 -13.76 49.77
N SER A 4 -65.76 -13.05 50.51
CA SER A 4 -64.90 -12.00 49.97
C SER A 4 -63.68 -12.51 49.19
N GLY A 5 -63.26 -13.77 49.40
CA GLY A 5 -62.07 -14.34 48.76
C GLY A 5 -62.27 -14.75 47.30
N GLY A 6 -63.46 -15.23 46.93
CA GLY A 6 -63.75 -15.69 45.56
C GLY A 6 -63.84 -14.54 44.54
N LEU A 7 -64.40 -13.40 44.95
CA LEU A 7 -64.48 -12.22 44.08
C LEU A 7 -63.09 -11.60 43.82
N PHE A 8 -62.21 -11.61 44.83
CA PHE A 8 -60.84 -11.10 44.68
C PHE A 8 -60.00 -11.98 43.74
N ALA A 9 -60.12 -13.31 43.87
CA ALA A 9 -59.46 -14.26 42.98
C ALA A 9 -59.88 -14.06 41.51
N GLN A 10 -61.16 -13.78 41.26
CA GLN A 10 -61.68 -13.53 39.91
C GLN A 10 -61.16 -12.21 39.31
N ILE A 11 -61.07 -11.13 40.11
CA ILE A 11 -60.50 -9.85 39.68
C ILE A 11 -59.02 -10.00 39.34
N GLN A 12 -58.27 -10.75 40.16
CA GLN A 12 -56.86 -11.05 39.91
C GLN A 12 -56.67 -11.84 38.62
N GLN A 13 -57.57 -12.79 38.33
CA GLN A 13 -57.55 -13.58 37.11
C GLN A 13 -57.80 -12.73 35.86
N GLN A 14 -58.75 -11.78 35.91
CA GLN A 14 -58.99 -10.84 34.81
C GLN A 14 -57.82 -9.86 34.60
N GLN A 15 -57.14 -9.43 35.66
CA GLN A 15 -55.94 -8.60 35.53
C GLN A 15 -54.79 -9.39 34.89
N ALA A 16 -54.63 -10.65 35.28
CA ALA A 16 -53.62 -11.53 34.70
C ALA A 16 -53.88 -11.79 33.21
N GLN A 17 -55.13 -12.03 32.81
CA GLN A 17 -55.50 -12.20 31.39
C GLN A 17 -55.13 -10.98 30.55
N ARG A 18 -55.52 -9.78 31.00
CA ARG A 18 -55.17 -8.54 30.28
C ARG A 18 -53.67 -8.31 30.19
N ASN A 19 -52.94 -8.61 31.26
CA ASN A 19 -51.48 -8.46 31.27
C ASN A 19 -50.80 -9.48 30.34
N ALA A 20 -51.31 -10.71 30.29
CA ALA A 20 -50.83 -11.74 29.38
C ALA A 20 -51.06 -11.35 27.91
N GLU A 21 -52.24 -10.85 27.57
CA GLU A 21 -52.56 -10.36 26.21
C GLU A 21 -51.64 -9.21 25.79
N GLN A 22 -51.41 -8.24 26.69
CA GLN A 22 -50.49 -7.12 26.44
C GLN A 22 -49.04 -7.60 26.24
N ALA A 23 -48.58 -8.54 27.06
CA ALA A 23 -47.27 -9.13 26.93
C ALA A 23 -47.11 -9.90 25.62
N GLU A 24 -48.15 -10.64 25.20
CA GLU A 24 -48.13 -11.41 23.96
C GLU A 24 -48.11 -10.50 22.72
N ALA A 25 -48.89 -9.42 22.73
CA ALA A 25 -48.85 -8.40 21.68
C ALA A 25 -47.45 -7.75 21.57
N LYS A 26 -46.84 -7.41 22.72
CA LYS A 26 -45.48 -6.87 22.76
C LYS A 26 -44.44 -7.87 22.26
N ALA A 27 -44.54 -9.14 22.65
CA ALA A 27 -43.64 -10.18 22.19
C ALA A 27 -43.71 -10.37 20.67
N ARG A 28 -44.92 -10.39 20.10
CA ARG A 28 -45.11 -10.48 18.63
C ARG A 28 -44.52 -9.27 17.90
N ALA A 29 -44.70 -8.07 18.44
CA ALA A 29 -44.10 -6.86 17.87
C ALA A 29 -42.57 -6.91 17.88
N LEU A 30 -41.97 -7.30 19.02
CA LEU A 30 -40.52 -7.45 19.15
C LEU A 30 -39.97 -8.55 18.23
N GLN A 31 -40.68 -9.67 18.08
CA GLN A 31 -40.28 -10.74 17.17
C GLN A 31 -40.30 -10.27 15.71
N GLY A 32 -41.27 -9.43 15.33
CA GLY A 32 -41.30 -8.77 14.02
C GLY A 32 -40.10 -7.86 13.82
N GLN A 33 -39.79 -7.00 14.80
CA GLN A 33 -38.62 -6.12 14.75
C GLN A 33 -37.31 -6.89 14.65
N ALA A 34 -37.16 -7.98 15.41
CA ALA A 34 -35.97 -8.82 15.36
C ALA A 34 -35.75 -9.43 13.96
N ARG A 35 -36.82 -9.89 13.30
CA ARG A 35 -36.73 -10.41 11.92
C ARG A 35 -36.31 -9.32 10.94
N SER A 36 -36.87 -8.12 11.04
CA SER A 36 -36.46 -7.00 10.19
C SER A 36 -34.98 -6.65 10.39
N ALA A 37 -34.53 -6.58 11.65
CA ALA A 37 -33.13 -6.32 11.96
C ALA A 37 -32.18 -7.42 11.44
N GLN A 38 -32.61 -8.69 11.47
CA GLN A 38 -31.84 -9.78 10.88
C GLN A 38 -31.68 -9.62 9.36
N VAL A 39 -32.77 -9.30 8.65
CA VAL A 39 -32.71 -9.08 7.19
C VAL A 39 -31.78 -7.91 6.84
N GLU A 40 -31.82 -6.82 7.61
CA GLU A 40 -30.90 -5.69 7.43
C GLU A 40 -29.45 -6.09 7.69
N ALA A 41 -29.20 -6.88 8.74
CA ALA A 41 -27.87 -7.39 9.05
C ALA A 41 -27.33 -8.29 7.93
N ASP A 42 -28.14 -9.21 7.42
CA ASP A 42 -27.76 -10.09 6.30
C ASP A 42 -27.43 -9.26 5.05
N ARG A 43 -28.24 -8.24 4.74
CA ARG A 43 -27.99 -7.33 3.62
C ARG A 43 -26.70 -6.53 3.82
N ALA A 44 -26.45 -6.05 5.04
CA ALA A 44 -25.23 -5.32 5.36
C ALA A 44 -23.99 -6.21 5.25
N GLN A 45 -24.07 -7.47 5.68
CA GLN A 45 -22.98 -8.45 5.53
C GLN A 45 -22.68 -8.73 4.06
N GLU A 46 -23.70 -8.89 3.23
CA GLU A 46 -23.51 -9.12 1.80
C GLU A 46 -22.92 -7.88 1.10
N SER A 47 -23.39 -6.69 1.45
CA SER A 47 -22.80 -5.43 0.99
C SER A 47 -21.32 -5.32 1.39
N ALA A 48 -20.98 -5.65 2.64
CA ALA A 48 -19.60 -5.64 3.11
C ALA A 48 -18.71 -6.63 2.35
N ARG A 49 -19.21 -7.84 2.05
CA ARG A 49 -18.49 -8.81 1.21
C ARG A 49 -18.25 -8.27 -0.20
N SER A 50 -19.27 -7.67 -0.81
CA SER A 50 -19.16 -7.05 -2.13
C SER A 50 -18.13 -5.92 -2.17
N ILE A 51 -18.18 -5.01 -1.19
CA ILE A 51 -17.20 -3.91 -1.07
C ILE A 51 -15.79 -4.47 -0.89
N LYS A 52 -15.62 -5.53 -0.08
CA LYS A 52 -14.31 -6.15 0.12
C LYS A 52 -13.74 -6.70 -1.18
N VAL A 53 -14.52 -7.45 -1.95
CA VAL A 53 -14.09 -7.98 -3.26
C VAL A 53 -13.74 -6.84 -4.22
N GLN A 54 -14.54 -5.76 -4.26
CA GLN A 54 -14.24 -4.59 -5.09
C GLN A 54 -12.96 -3.88 -4.65
N SER A 55 -12.72 -3.79 -3.34
CA SER A 55 -11.49 -3.20 -2.77
C SER A 55 -10.26 -4.04 -3.10
N ASP A 56 -10.37 -5.36 -3.03
CA ASP A 56 -9.29 -6.28 -3.37
C ASP A 56 -8.94 -6.13 -4.86
N GLN A 57 -9.96 -6.14 -5.75
CA GLN A 57 -9.75 -5.91 -7.18
C GLN A 57 -9.10 -4.55 -7.48
N ALA A 58 -9.59 -3.48 -6.86
CA ALA A 58 -9.01 -2.14 -7.04
C ALA A 58 -7.56 -2.06 -6.54
N SER A 59 -7.22 -2.81 -5.49
CA SER A 59 -5.85 -2.88 -4.95
C SER A 59 -4.91 -3.64 -5.88
N ASP A 60 -5.41 -4.70 -6.52
CA ASP A 60 -4.67 -5.45 -7.53
C ASP A 60 -4.42 -4.59 -8.78
N ASP A 61 -5.45 -3.91 -9.28
CA ASP A 61 -5.33 -3.00 -10.43
C ASP A 61 -4.32 -1.88 -10.16
N ALA A 62 -4.37 -1.28 -8.95
CA ALA A 62 -3.42 -0.26 -8.53
C ALA A 62 -1.99 -0.81 -8.43
N SER A 63 -1.82 -2.04 -7.95
CA SER A 63 -0.52 -2.72 -7.87
C SER A 63 0.06 -2.98 -9.26
N GLN A 64 -0.76 -3.47 -10.19
CA GLN A 64 -0.37 -3.68 -11.58
C GLN A 64 0.01 -2.37 -12.26
N ALA A 65 -0.77 -1.31 -12.08
CA ALA A 65 -0.47 0.02 -12.62
C ALA A 65 0.87 0.56 -12.09
N ARG A 66 1.14 0.41 -10.78
CA ARG A 66 2.43 0.81 -10.19
C ARG A 66 3.60 0.03 -10.77
N GLN A 67 3.45 -1.28 -10.98
CA GLN A 67 4.47 -2.10 -11.62
C GLN A 67 4.71 -1.67 -13.07
N GLY A 68 3.65 -1.39 -13.83
CA GLY A 68 3.73 -0.86 -15.19
C GLY A 68 4.47 0.49 -15.24
N LEU A 69 4.16 1.42 -14.34
CA LEU A 69 4.86 2.70 -14.24
C LEU A 69 6.35 2.52 -13.90
N ALA A 70 6.70 1.59 -13.00
CA ALA A 70 8.09 1.29 -12.67
C ALA A 70 8.85 0.68 -13.86
N ALA A 71 8.20 -0.19 -14.64
CA ALA A 71 8.76 -0.75 -15.85
C ALA A 71 9.00 0.34 -16.93
N LEU A 72 8.03 1.22 -17.15
CA LEU A 72 8.17 2.36 -18.07
C LEU A 72 9.28 3.32 -17.63
N LYS A 73 9.37 3.63 -16.34
CA LYS A 73 10.45 4.46 -15.79
C LYS A 73 11.83 3.83 -15.97
N SER A 74 11.92 2.51 -15.77
CA SER A 74 13.17 1.77 -15.99
C SER A 74 13.59 1.80 -17.45
N LEU A 75 12.64 1.59 -18.38
CA LEU A 75 12.90 1.68 -19.81
C LEU A 75 13.39 3.07 -20.23
N GLY A 76 12.72 4.13 -19.79
CA GLY A 76 13.14 5.52 -20.04
C GLY A 76 14.53 5.82 -19.46
N GLY A 77 14.82 5.32 -18.25
CA GLY A 77 16.14 5.45 -17.64
C GLY A 77 17.25 4.75 -18.44
N THR A 78 17.01 3.54 -18.94
CA THR A 78 17.98 2.83 -19.79
C THR A 78 18.22 3.56 -21.11
N GLN A 79 17.18 4.11 -21.73
CA GLN A 79 17.31 4.86 -22.98
C GLN A 79 18.15 6.14 -22.79
N ALA A 80 17.95 6.86 -21.67
CA ALA A 80 18.75 8.03 -21.33
C ALA A 80 20.23 7.66 -21.08
N GLN A 81 20.50 6.54 -20.39
CA GLN A 81 21.88 6.07 -20.20
C GLN A 81 22.55 5.69 -21.52
N PHE A 82 21.81 5.07 -22.45
CA PHE A 82 22.35 4.76 -23.78
C PHE A 82 22.63 6.01 -24.62
N SER A 83 21.81 7.07 -24.53
CA SER A 83 22.10 8.34 -25.21
C SER A 83 23.34 9.01 -24.62
N ASP A 84 23.46 9.06 -23.29
CA ASP A 84 24.63 9.66 -22.62
C ASP A 84 25.92 8.90 -22.96
N LEU A 85 25.88 7.57 -23.02
CA LEU A 85 27.04 6.77 -23.44
C LEU A 85 27.40 7.01 -24.91
N ARG A 86 26.41 7.19 -25.79
CA ARG A 86 26.66 7.54 -27.19
C ARG A 86 27.30 8.92 -27.32
N GLU A 87 26.83 9.91 -26.56
CA GLU A 87 27.44 11.25 -26.54
C GLU A 87 28.85 11.22 -25.97
N GLN A 88 29.09 10.50 -24.88
CA GLN A 88 30.45 10.32 -24.33
C GLN A 88 31.37 9.62 -25.33
N LEU A 89 30.90 8.59 -26.03
CA LEU A 89 31.68 7.92 -27.07
C LEU A 89 31.96 8.84 -28.26
N ALA A 90 30.99 9.66 -28.67
CA ALA A 90 31.20 10.67 -29.70
C ALA A 90 32.18 11.75 -29.26
N ALA A 91 32.11 12.19 -27.99
CA ALA A 91 33.05 13.15 -27.41
C ALA A 91 34.47 12.57 -27.29
N ILE A 92 34.63 11.30 -26.95
CA ILE A 92 35.94 10.61 -26.95
C ILE A 92 36.46 10.47 -28.38
N LYS A 93 35.59 10.11 -29.33
CA LYS A 93 35.98 10.01 -30.75
C LYS A 93 36.38 11.36 -31.34
N SER A 94 35.70 12.45 -30.97
CA SER A 94 36.04 13.82 -31.39
C SER A 94 37.20 14.41 -30.57
N GLY A 95 37.39 13.96 -29.33
CA GLY A 95 38.48 14.35 -28.43
C GLY A 95 39.80 13.63 -28.71
N ALA A 96 39.77 12.52 -29.46
CA ALA A 96 40.96 11.85 -29.97
C ALA A 96 41.79 12.74 -30.92
N ASP A 97 41.22 13.84 -31.43
CA ASP A 97 41.95 14.83 -32.24
C ASP A 97 42.38 16.09 -31.46
N THR A 98 41.98 16.30 -30.19
CA THR A 98 42.18 17.62 -29.51
C THR A 98 42.67 17.55 -28.05
N SER A 99 43.34 16.49 -27.58
CA SER A 99 43.75 16.41 -26.17
C SER A 99 45.12 15.79 -25.91
N VAL A 100 46.17 16.31 -26.56
CA VAL A 100 47.56 16.07 -26.11
C VAL A 100 48.28 17.39 -25.72
N SER A 101 47.65 18.56 -25.88
CA SER A 101 48.31 19.83 -25.57
C SER A 101 47.59 20.58 -24.44
N ALA A 102 48.36 20.93 -23.40
CA ALA A 102 48.07 21.96 -22.40
C ALA A 102 47.44 21.60 -21.04
N LYS A 103 47.37 20.32 -20.61
CA LYS A 103 47.14 20.01 -19.18
C LYS A 103 48.01 18.89 -18.59
N ALA A 104 49.19 18.65 -19.16
CA ALA A 104 50.17 17.72 -18.61
C ALA A 104 51.45 18.40 -18.05
N VAL A 105 51.62 19.71 -18.22
CA VAL A 105 52.87 20.42 -17.87
C VAL A 105 52.81 21.16 -16.51
N SER A 106 51.69 21.13 -15.79
CA SER A 106 51.57 21.80 -14.46
C SER A 106 51.38 20.85 -13.27
N ALA A 107 51.47 19.53 -13.47
CA ALA A 107 51.38 18.54 -12.39
C ALA A 107 52.72 17.84 -12.09
N ALA A 108 53.81 18.22 -12.77
CA ALA A 108 55.14 17.64 -12.59
C ALA A 108 55.95 18.27 -11.43
N ALA A 109 55.32 19.08 -10.55
CA ALA A 109 56.02 19.82 -9.50
C ALA A 109 55.56 19.50 -8.06
N SER A 110 54.84 18.41 -7.82
CA SER A 110 54.62 17.93 -6.44
C SER A 110 54.42 16.43 -6.42
N GLY A 111 55.32 15.73 -5.72
CA GLY A 111 55.27 14.29 -5.48
C GLY A 111 54.05 13.91 -4.63
N ILE A 112 52.92 13.71 -5.30
CA ILE A 112 51.65 13.35 -4.67
C ILE A 112 51.45 11.86 -4.85
N ALA A 113 51.49 11.12 -3.75
CA ALA A 113 51.09 9.72 -3.68
C ALA A 113 49.68 9.55 -4.29
N LEU A 114 49.54 8.69 -5.29
CA LEU A 114 48.28 8.47 -6.00
C LEU A 114 47.26 7.82 -5.06
N ALA A 115 46.08 8.43 -4.94
CA ALA A 115 44.99 7.94 -4.09
C ALA A 115 44.51 6.54 -4.53
N PRO A 116 44.15 5.65 -3.57
CA PRO A 116 43.64 4.32 -3.87
C PRO A 116 42.31 4.40 -4.60
N VAL A 117 42.15 3.59 -5.65
CA VAL A 117 40.93 3.53 -6.45
C VAL A 117 39.91 2.68 -5.69
N VAL A 118 38.85 3.32 -5.18
CA VAL A 118 37.77 2.63 -4.46
C VAL A 118 36.62 2.25 -5.39
N ASN A 119 36.01 1.09 -5.18
CA ASN A 119 34.80 0.68 -5.88
C ASN A 119 33.54 1.39 -5.31
N SER A 120 32.39 1.21 -5.96
CA SER A 120 31.11 1.82 -5.55
C SER A 120 30.62 1.39 -4.15
N PHE A 121 31.27 0.40 -3.54
CA PHE A 121 31.02 -0.07 -2.16
C PHE A 121 32.09 0.44 -1.17
N GLY A 122 32.96 1.36 -1.60
CA GLY A 122 33.99 1.98 -0.77
C GLY A 122 35.21 1.09 -0.50
N GLN A 123 35.36 -0.04 -1.20
CA GLN A 123 36.50 -0.94 -1.00
C GLN A 123 37.67 -0.53 -1.91
N PRO A 124 38.90 -0.41 -1.40
CA PRO A 124 40.07 -0.09 -2.21
C PRO A 124 40.43 -1.27 -3.12
N THR A 125 40.35 -1.05 -4.43
CA THR A 125 40.51 -2.09 -5.47
C THR A 125 41.87 -2.02 -6.17
N GLY A 126 42.67 -0.98 -5.90
CA GLY A 126 44.03 -0.89 -6.42
C GLY A 126 44.67 0.49 -6.24
N THR A 127 45.97 0.56 -6.46
CA THR A 127 46.75 1.81 -6.50
C THR A 127 47.24 2.06 -7.92
N LEU A 128 47.06 3.27 -8.42
CA LEU A 128 47.57 3.68 -9.73
C LEU A 128 49.10 3.80 -9.64
N VAL A 129 49.83 3.08 -10.50
CA VAL A 129 51.28 3.20 -10.63
C VAL A 129 51.58 3.84 -11.98
N ASN A 130 52.30 4.96 -11.94
CA ASN A 130 52.68 5.68 -13.15
C ASN A 130 53.99 5.08 -13.68
N VAL A 131 53.94 4.42 -14.84
CA VAL A 131 55.13 3.82 -15.48
C VAL A 131 55.57 4.71 -16.63
N THR A 132 56.59 5.53 -16.37
CA THR A 132 57.39 6.19 -17.40
C THR A 132 58.73 5.43 -17.45
N ALA A 133 58.99 4.76 -18.57
CA ALA A 133 60.26 4.10 -18.89
C ALA A 133 61.09 4.99 -19.82
#